data_AF-B8CS23-F1
#
_entry.id   AF-B8CS23-F1
#
_cell.length_a   1.000
_cell.length_b   1.000
_cell.length_c   1.000
_cell.angle_alpha   90.00
_cell.angle_beta   90.00
_cell.angle_gamma   90.00
#
_symmetry.space_group_name_H-M   'P 1'
#
loop_
_entity.id
_entity.type
_entity.pdbx_description
1 polymer ?
#
loop_
_entity_poly.entity_id
_entity_poly.type
_entity_poly.pdbx_seq_one_letter_code
_entity_poly.pdbx_strand_id
1 'polypeptide(L)'
;MTNKLLLWSLVCVGLCLIGLIIFFDSNQVEEAEGINNPALESLSSESLAAYKAIEDTAPATKLRATTAVQAIPQQASDKARKSFDDAWCNAVKELSPEDIILAESQVADWDEYQGRASMKSASEINLDDANHPNNSFVVSYQELPKAELKELASAGDKWAMVTLVQEAYGDKEFKYQIAKQLLVEGASYYALEYLVIQELSAAKSSYRRSGDTKEATDHIISALTYAFWGVENYNIAGLSTYLGVSSRGYFDGYIGPDVVLAHSSELVKQRYNQLSTWVESEREILGITASQPSKGAINNFALNVAIRRNMHPERVEHLSEFNVTENDRLSSTPCVSEFMVSLSQD
;
A
#
# COMPACT_ATOMS: atom_id res chain seq x y z
N MET A 1 2.16 -51.81 30.45
CA MET A 1 2.87 -50.82 29.59
C MET A 1 1.91 -49.83 28.90
N THR A 2 0.75 -49.55 29.48
CA THR A 2 -0.38 -48.83 28.82
C THR A 2 -0.72 -47.47 29.43
N ASN A 3 -0.14 -47.07 30.58
CA ASN A 3 -0.50 -45.81 31.25
C ASN A 3 0.27 -44.56 30.80
N LYS A 4 1.34 -44.69 30.01
CA LYS A 4 2.12 -43.51 29.57
C LYS A 4 1.54 -42.83 28.34
N LEU A 5 0.93 -43.56 27.42
CA LEU A 5 0.35 -42.98 26.19
C LEU A 5 -0.91 -42.15 26.47
N LEU A 6 -1.71 -42.53 27.47
CA LEU A 6 -2.94 -41.82 27.84
C LEU A 6 -2.67 -40.48 28.54
N LEU A 7 -1.54 -40.35 29.23
CA LEU A 7 -1.18 -39.12 29.93
C LEU A 7 -0.73 -38.04 28.94
N TRP A 8 -0.04 -38.41 27.86
CA TRP A 8 0.44 -37.46 26.86
C TRP A 8 -0.68 -36.94 25.94
N SER A 9 -1.68 -37.77 25.62
CA SER A 9 -2.83 -37.31 24.84
C SER A 9 -3.71 -36.31 25.61
N LEU A 10 -3.89 -36.49 26.92
CA LEU A 10 -4.65 -35.56 27.76
C LEU A 10 -3.97 -34.19 27.90
N VAL A 11 -2.63 -34.14 27.96
CA VAL A 11 -1.89 -32.87 28.03
C VAL A 11 -1.97 -32.08 26.73
N CYS A 12 -1.92 -32.75 25.57
CA CYS A 12 -2.06 -32.07 24.28
C CYS A 12 -3.46 -31.50 24.06
N VAL A 13 -4.52 -32.23 24.45
CA VAL A 13 -5.90 -31.74 24.34
C VAL A 13 -6.16 -30.55 25.27
N GLY A 14 -5.60 -30.58 26.49
CA GLY A 14 -5.69 -29.46 27.44
C GLY A 14 -5.04 -28.17 26.93
N LEU A 15 -3.87 -28.26 26.29
CA LEU A 15 -3.17 -27.10 25.74
C LEU A 15 -3.89 -26.50 24.52
N CYS A 16 -4.54 -27.32 23.69
CA CYS A 16 -5.35 -26.82 22.58
C CYS A 16 -6.63 -26.10 23.03
N LEU A 17 -7.26 -26.55 24.13
CA LEU A 17 -8.47 -25.92 24.66
C LEU A 17 -8.19 -24.57 25.32
N ILE A 18 -7.05 -24.40 25.99
CA ILE A 18 -6.65 -23.12 26.60
C ILE A 18 -6.35 -22.08 25.51
N GLY A 19 -5.76 -22.49 24.37
CA GLY A 19 -5.52 -21.60 23.22
C GLY A 19 -6.81 -21.10 22.56
N LEU A 20 -7.88 -21.90 22.56
CA LEU A 20 -9.18 -21.50 22.00
C LEU A 20 -9.94 -20.53 22.91
N ILE A 21 -9.85 -20.69 24.24
CA ILE A 21 -10.55 -19.81 25.18
C ILE A 21 -9.96 -18.39 25.15
N ILE A 22 -8.63 -18.25 25.03
CA ILE A 22 -7.97 -16.94 24.92
C ILE A 22 -8.30 -16.23 23.59
N PHE A 23 -8.63 -16.99 22.53
CA PHE A 23 -9.01 -16.44 21.23
C PHE A 23 -10.48 -15.94 21.20
N PHE A 24 -11.36 -16.49 22.03
CA PHE A 24 -12.77 -16.10 22.08
C PHE A 24 -13.06 -14.93 23.04
N ASP A 25 -12.25 -14.75 24.09
CA ASP A 25 -12.47 -13.70 25.10
C ASP A 25 -12.08 -12.29 24.63
N SER A 26 -11.42 -12.17 23.46
CA SER A 26 -11.00 -10.90 22.88
C SER A 26 -12.00 -10.27 21.89
N ASN A 27 -13.16 -10.90 21.64
CA ASN A 27 -14.14 -10.47 20.63
C ASN A 27 -15.59 -10.38 21.15
N GLN A 28 -15.85 -9.54 22.15
CA GLN A 28 -17.23 -9.17 22.53
C GLN A 28 -17.31 -7.65 22.73
N VAL A 29 -18.19 -6.97 21.98
CA VAL A 29 -18.53 -5.54 22.10
C VAL A 29 -20.01 -5.45 22.49
N GLU A 30 -20.30 -4.62 23.50
CA GLU A 30 -21.64 -4.37 24.08
C GLU A 30 -22.53 -3.45 23.21
N GLU A 31 -23.84 -3.71 23.21
CA GLU A 31 -24.92 -2.94 22.54
C GLU A 31 -25.43 -1.75 23.36
N ALA A 32 -25.94 -0.70 22.68
CA ALA A 32 -26.86 0.27 23.28
C ALA A 32 -27.89 0.87 22.29
N GLU A 33 -29.15 0.60 22.62
CA GLU A 33 -30.46 1.27 22.45
C GLU A 33 -30.70 2.46 21.50
N GLY A 34 -31.89 2.41 20.86
CA GLY A 34 -32.32 3.22 19.71
C GLY A 34 -33.30 4.37 19.97
N ILE A 35 -33.59 5.13 18.89
CA ILE A 35 -34.60 6.20 18.82
C ILE A 35 -35.27 6.24 17.43
N ASN A 36 -36.61 6.19 17.43
CA ASN A 36 -37.51 6.11 16.27
C ASN A 36 -37.65 7.44 15.48
N ASN A 37 -37.84 7.35 14.14
CA ASN A 37 -38.25 8.50 13.30
C ASN A 37 -39.34 8.10 12.27
N PRO A 38 -40.34 8.98 11.99
CA PRO A 38 -41.67 8.61 11.51
C PRO A 38 -41.85 8.69 9.98
N ALA A 39 -40.87 8.27 9.18
CA ALA A 39 -40.96 8.30 7.70
C ALA A 39 -41.40 6.96 7.07
N LEU A 40 -41.89 6.02 7.88
CA LEU A 40 -42.12 4.62 7.50
C LEU A 40 -43.57 4.29 7.10
N GLU A 41 -44.38 5.26 6.68
CA GLU A 41 -45.82 5.06 6.43
C GLU A 41 -46.22 4.84 4.96
N SER A 42 -45.28 4.69 4.02
CA SER A 42 -45.64 4.50 2.60
C SER A 42 -45.02 3.29 1.90
N LEU A 43 -44.57 2.27 2.64
CA LEU A 43 -44.00 1.04 2.05
C LEU A 43 -44.93 -0.17 2.22
N SER A 44 -44.98 -1.04 1.22
CA SER A 44 -45.73 -2.31 1.25
C SER A 44 -45.19 -3.24 2.35
N SER A 45 -46.04 -4.12 2.90
CA SER A 45 -45.69 -4.96 4.06
C SER A 45 -44.48 -5.87 3.85
N GLU A 46 -44.20 -6.30 2.62
CA GLU A 46 -43.00 -7.08 2.27
C GLU A 46 -41.75 -6.19 2.18
N SER A 47 -41.87 -5.00 1.58
CA SER A 47 -40.77 -4.02 1.58
C SER A 47 -40.44 -3.50 2.98
N LEU A 48 -41.43 -3.42 3.89
CA LEU A 48 -41.23 -3.02 5.28
C LEU A 48 -40.47 -4.09 6.09
N ALA A 49 -40.74 -5.37 5.81
CA ALA A 49 -40.06 -6.49 6.46
C ALA A 49 -38.61 -6.64 5.96
N ALA A 50 -38.38 -6.45 4.66
CA ALA A 50 -37.04 -6.42 4.08
C ALA A 50 -36.22 -5.20 4.57
N TYR A 51 -36.86 -4.03 4.72
CA TYR A 51 -36.19 -2.84 5.23
C TYR A 51 -35.79 -3.00 6.70
N LYS A 52 -36.67 -3.55 7.55
CA LYS A 52 -36.34 -3.85 8.96
C LYS A 52 -35.22 -4.88 9.11
N ALA A 53 -35.16 -5.88 8.25
CA ALA A 53 -34.08 -6.88 8.27
C ALA A 53 -32.70 -6.29 7.89
N ILE A 54 -32.68 -5.22 7.08
CA ILE A 54 -31.46 -4.52 6.66
C ILE A 54 -31.07 -3.44 7.70
N GLU A 55 -32.04 -2.81 8.35
CA GLU A 55 -31.81 -1.82 9.40
C GLU A 55 -31.28 -2.47 10.70
N ASP A 56 -31.63 -3.73 10.98
CA ASP A 56 -31.11 -4.51 12.12
C ASP A 56 -29.68 -5.08 11.90
N THR A 57 -29.09 -4.93 10.71
CA THR A 57 -27.76 -5.53 10.40
C THR A 57 -26.71 -4.56 9.84
N ALA A 58 -27.01 -3.26 9.75
CA ALA A 58 -26.07 -2.27 9.22
C ALA A 58 -25.84 -1.10 10.20
N PRO A 59 -24.58 -0.78 10.59
CA PRO A 59 -24.27 0.47 11.24
C PRO A 59 -24.49 1.63 10.25
N ALA A 60 -25.58 2.36 10.44
CA ALA A 60 -25.90 3.56 9.68
C ALA A 60 -24.97 4.73 10.08
N THR A 61 -23.79 4.82 9.44
CA THR A 61 -23.09 6.10 9.33
C THR A 61 -23.89 6.97 8.36
N LYS A 62 -24.61 7.95 8.91
CA LYS A 62 -25.36 8.95 8.13
C LYS A 62 -24.46 9.58 7.06
N LEU A 63 -24.70 9.24 5.80
CA LEU A 63 -24.24 10.01 4.66
C LEU A 63 -25.03 11.33 4.64
N ARG A 64 -24.51 12.35 5.35
CA ARG A 64 -24.91 13.72 5.10
C ARG A 64 -23.90 14.30 4.12
N ALA A 65 -24.27 14.29 2.85
CA ALA A 65 -23.73 15.22 1.87
C ALA A 65 -24.04 16.64 2.35
N THR A 66 -23.10 17.19 3.11
CA THR A 66 -22.92 18.62 3.31
C THR A 66 -21.45 18.80 3.59
N THR A 67 -20.77 19.32 2.59
CA THR A 67 -19.59 20.17 2.69
C THR A 67 -19.64 20.98 3.98
N ALA A 68 -19.01 20.46 5.02
CA ALA A 68 -18.60 21.23 6.18
C ALA A 68 -17.10 20.97 6.27
N VAL A 69 -16.37 21.81 5.52
CA VAL A 69 -14.99 22.15 5.83
C VAL A 69 -14.96 22.36 7.34
N GLN A 70 -14.44 21.39 8.08
CA GLN A 70 -13.99 21.66 9.43
C GLN A 70 -12.91 22.72 9.24
N ALA A 71 -13.25 23.96 9.61
CA ALA A 71 -12.34 25.07 9.57
C ALA A 71 -11.13 24.69 10.43
N ILE A 72 -10.06 24.25 9.76
CA ILE A 72 -8.74 24.13 10.34
C ILE A 72 -8.43 25.51 10.92
N PRO A 73 -7.99 25.62 12.19
CA PRO A 73 -7.65 26.90 12.77
C PRO A 73 -6.68 27.63 11.84
N GLN A 74 -7.12 28.74 11.25
CA GLN A 74 -6.30 29.63 10.44
C GLN A 74 -5.27 30.29 11.38
N GLN A 75 -4.17 29.61 11.64
CA GLN A 75 -2.89 30.25 11.89
C GLN A 75 -1.99 29.98 10.69
N ALA A 76 -2.45 30.42 9.52
CA ALA A 76 -1.54 30.64 8.40
C ALA A 76 -0.89 32.01 8.62
N SER A 77 0.40 31.99 8.92
CA SER A 77 1.33 33.10 8.68
C SER A 77 0.96 33.83 7.38
N ASP A 78 0.98 35.16 7.37
CA ASP A 78 0.74 36.05 6.22
C ASP A 78 1.79 35.90 5.08
N LYS A 79 2.28 34.68 4.82
CA LYS A 79 2.96 34.37 3.57
C LYS A 79 1.93 34.39 2.45
N ALA A 80 2.20 35.20 1.43
CA ALA A 80 1.42 35.21 0.21
C ALA A 80 1.28 33.77 -0.33
N ARG A 81 0.03 33.32 -0.51
CA ARG A 81 -0.26 32.02 -1.12
C ARG A 81 0.29 32.00 -2.55
N LYS A 82 0.86 30.87 -2.94
CA LYS A 82 1.40 30.60 -4.28
C LYS A 82 0.24 30.25 -5.23
N SER A 83 0.40 30.55 -6.51
CA SER A 83 -0.44 30.01 -7.57
C SER A 83 -0.16 28.52 -7.76
N PHE A 84 -1.13 27.76 -8.28
CA PHE A 84 -0.91 26.36 -8.64
C PHE A 84 0.27 26.16 -9.59
N ASP A 85 0.54 27.11 -10.49
CA ASP A 85 1.63 27.02 -11.46
C ASP A 85 3.00 27.36 -10.87
N ASP A 86 3.05 28.01 -9.70
CA ASP A 86 4.29 28.36 -9.01
C ASP A 86 4.99 27.15 -8.38
N ALA A 87 6.25 27.28 -7.98
CA ALA A 87 6.97 26.22 -7.26
C ALA A 87 6.47 26.08 -5.81
N TRP A 88 5.40 25.30 -5.61
CA TRP A 88 4.88 24.89 -4.30
C TRP A 88 5.25 23.43 -4.02
N CYS A 89 5.29 23.07 -2.74
CA CYS A 89 5.56 21.72 -2.28
C CYS A 89 4.42 21.21 -1.40
N ASN A 90 3.92 22.03 -0.46
CA ASN A 90 2.81 21.71 0.42
C ASN A 90 1.52 22.43 -0.02
N ALA A 91 0.60 21.70 -0.66
CA ALA A 91 -0.66 22.26 -1.12
C ALA A 91 -1.45 22.95 0.02
N VAL A 92 -1.61 22.29 1.17
CA VAL A 92 -2.41 22.79 2.30
C VAL A 92 -1.84 24.07 2.90
N LYS A 93 -0.50 24.19 2.96
CA LYS A 93 0.17 25.35 3.56
C LYS A 93 0.35 26.51 2.57
N GLU A 94 0.45 26.24 1.27
CA GLU A 94 0.94 27.22 0.30
C GLU A 94 -0.09 27.66 -0.75
N LEU A 95 -1.15 26.87 -1.00
CA LEU A 95 -2.08 27.12 -2.10
C LEU A 95 -3.41 27.73 -1.65
N SER A 96 -4.15 28.29 -2.61
CA SER A 96 -5.55 28.69 -2.43
C SER A 96 -6.45 27.45 -2.20
N PRO A 97 -7.64 27.59 -1.59
CA PRO A 97 -8.56 26.46 -1.43
C PRO A 97 -8.94 25.78 -2.76
N GLU A 98 -9.11 26.57 -3.83
CA GLU A 98 -9.42 26.08 -5.17
C GLU A 98 -8.27 25.26 -5.76
N ASP A 99 -7.03 25.74 -5.59
CA ASP A 99 -5.83 25.05 -6.06
C ASP A 99 -5.51 23.80 -5.24
N ILE A 100 -5.91 23.75 -3.96
CA ILE A 100 -5.85 22.53 -3.14
C ILE A 100 -6.74 21.44 -3.75
N ILE A 101 -7.99 21.78 -4.10
CA ILE A 101 -8.93 20.84 -4.73
C ILE A 101 -8.37 20.31 -6.06
N LEU A 102 -7.75 21.18 -6.86
CA LEU A 102 -7.11 20.77 -8.11
C LEU A 102 -5.93 19.83 -7.85
N ALA A 103 -5.08 20.13 -6.86
CA ALA A 103 -3.96 19.27 -6.47
C ALA A 103 -4.46 17.89 -6.01
N GLU A 104 -5.50 17.85 -5.17
CA GLU A 104 -6.11 16.61 -4.67
C GLU A 104 -6.72 15.78 -5.80
N SER A 105 -7.45 16.40 -6.73
CA SER A 105 -7.97 15.71 -7.91
C SER A 105 -6.85 15.10 -8.76
N GLN A 106 -5.76 15.85 -8.97
CA GLN A 106 -4.59 15.38 -9.72
C GLN A 106 -3.87 14.20 -9.04
N VAL A 107 -3.92 14.12 -7.71
CA VAL A 107 -3.42 12.97 -6.94
C VAL A 107 -4.38 11.79 -7.08
N ALA A 108 -5.69 12.00 -6.98
CA ALA A 108 -6.69 10.96 -7.10
C ALA A 108 -6.65 10.26 -8.48
N ASP A 109 -6.52 11.03 -9.57
CA ASP A 109 -6.39 10.48 -10.93
C ASP A 109 -5.12 9.62 -11.06
N TRP A 110 -4.03 10.05 -10.43
CA TRP A 110 -2.77 9.30 -10.42
C TRP A 110 -2.85 8.02 -9.60
N ASP A 111 -3.47 8.09 -8.42
CA ASP A 111 -3.70 6.92 -7.56
C ASP A 111 -4.61 5.89 -8.25
N GLU A 112 -5.59 6.33 -9.05
CA GLU A 112 -6.42 5.43 -9.87
C GLU A 112 -5.61 4.77 -11.00
N TYR A 113 -4.78 5.55 -11.70
CA TYR A 113 -3.89 5.05 -12.74
C TYR A 113 -2.91 4.00 -12.18
N GLN A 114 -2.33 4.27 -11.02
CA GLN A 114 -1.41 3.36 -10.34
C GLN A 114 -2.09 2.14 -9.70
N GLY A 115 -3.41 2.03 -9.76
CA GLY A 115 -4.14 0.90 -9.18
C GLY A 115 -4.12 0.88 -7.65
N ARG A 116 -4.09 2.06 -7.01
CA ARG A 116 -4.13 2.20 -5.55
C ARG A 116 -5.56 2.03 -5.05
N ALA A 117 -5.98 0.77 -4.89
CA ALA A 117 -7.24 0.38 -4.26
C ALA A 117 -7.03 -0.82 -3.32
N SER A 118 -7.23 -0.61 -2.01
CA SER A 118 -6.96 -1.64 -1.00
C SER A 118 -8.13 -2.59 -0.83
N MET A 119 -7.80 -3.88 -0.67
CA MET A 119 -8.80 -4.89 -0.30
C MET A 119 -9.11 -4.97 1.18
N LYS A 120 -8.19 -4.53 2.05
CA LYS A 120 -8.29 -4.92 3.46
C LYS A 120 -9.25 -4.00 4.21
N SER A 121 -9.90 -4.56 5.22
CA SER A 121 -10.82 -3.82 6.08
C SER A 121 -10.07 -2.77 6.90
N ALA A 122 -10.78 -1.74 7.36
CA ALA A 122 -10.21 -0.66 8.16
C ALA A 122 -9.48 -1.12 9.44
N SER A 123 -9.78 -2.32 9.93
CA SER A 123 -9.12 -2.93 11.08
C SER A 123 -7.74 -3.55 10.78
N GLU A 124 -7.37 -3.72 9.50
CA GLU A 124 -6.16 -4.44 9.07
C GLU A 124 -5.12 -3.55 8.38
N ILE A 125 -5.35 -2.24 8.30
CA ILE A 125 -4.45 -1.24 7.69
C ILE A 125 -4.37 0.02 8.53
N ASN A 126 -3.37 0.87 8.23
CA ASN A 126 -3.41 2.27 8.63
C ASN A 126 -4.69 2.94 8.10
N LEU A 127 -5.24 3.88 8.88
CA LEU A 127 -6.49 4.61 8.58
C LEU A 127 -6.51 5.27 7.19
N ASP A 128 -5.33 5.64 6.68
CA ASP A 128 -5.16 6.32 5.39
C ASP A 128 -5.50 5.41 4.20
N ASP A 129 -5.19 4.11 4.27
CA ASP A 129 -5.51 3.16 3.19
C ASP A 129 -6.92 2.58 3.35
N ALA A 130 -7.43 2.52 4.59
CA ALA A 130 -8.77 2.02 4.90
C ALA A 130 -9.89 2.85 4.26
N ASN A 131 -9.74 4.16 4.24
CA ASN A 131 -10.74 5.11 3.74
C ASN A 131 -10.38 5.67 2.36
N HIS A 132 -9.44 5.03 1.65
CA HIS A 132 -9.01 5.51 0.35
C HIS A 132 -10.18 5.46 -0.66
N PRO A 133 -10.46 6.54 -1.41
CA PRO A 133 -11.66 6.63 -2.26
C PRO A 133 -11.75 5.52 -3.31
N ASN A 134 -10.60 5.10 -3.83
CA ASN A 134 -10.49 4.07 -4.86
C ASN A 134 -10.76 2.65 -4.34
N ASN A 135 -10.88 2.42 -3.03
CA ASN A 135 -11.21 1.10 -2.49
C ASN A 135 -12.55 0.58 -3.03
N SER A 136 -13.46 1.50 -3.37
CA SER A 136 -14.74 1.18 -4.03
C SER A 136 -14.57 0.39 -5.34
N PHE A 137 -13.46 0.55 -6.07
CA PHE A 137 -13.22 -0.18 -7.33
C PHE A 137 -12.96 -1.67 -7.14
N VAL A 138 -12.46 -2.08 -5.98
CA VAL A 138 -12.12 -3.49 -5.72
C VAL A 138 -13.21 -4.24 -4.96
N VAL A 139 -14.15 -3.55 -4.31
CA VAL A 139 -15.19 -4.16 -3.44
C VAL A 139 -15.89 -5.33 -4.11
N SER A 140 -16.41 -5.13 -5.33
CA SER A 140 -17.14 -6.19 -6.06
C SER A 140 -16.28 -7.42 -6.36
N TYR A 141 -14.97 -7.23 -6.58
CA TYR A 141 -14.04 -8.33 -6.86
C TYR A 141 -13.67 -9.13 -5.61
N GLN A 142 -13.78 -8.54 -4.41
CA GLN A 142 -13.53 -9.25 -3.14
C GLN A 142 -14.58 -10.32 -2.86
N GLU A 143 -15.81 -10.09 -3.34
CA GLU A 143 -16.95 -10.99 -3.15
C GLU A 143 -16.98 -12.13 -4.18
N LEU A 144 -16.16 -12.05 -5.25
CA LEU A 144 -16.15 -13.04 -6.30
C LEU A 144 -15.56 -14.38 -5.85
N PRO A 145 -16.07 -15.52 -6.36
CA PRO A 145 -15.37 -16.79 -6.25
C PRO A 145 -13.95 -16.71 -6.83
N LYS A 146 -12.98 -17.33 -6.15
CA LYS A 146 -11.56 -17.27 -6.55
C LYS A 146 -11.27 -17.69 -8.00
N ALA A 147 -12.06 -18.62 -8.53
CA ALA A 147 -11.92 -19.06 -9.92
C ALA A 147 -12.32 -17.96 -10.92
N GLU A 148 -13.40 -17.22 -10.62
CA GLU A 148 -13.90 -16.12 -11.43
C GLU A 148 -12.97 -14.91 -11.35
N LEU A 149 -12.49 -14.57 -10.14
CA LEU A 149 -11.47 -13.53 -9.97
C LEU A 149 -10.21 -13.83 -10.79
N LYS A 150 -9.77 -15.10 -10.80
CA LYS A 150 -8.63 -15.55 -11.61
C LYS A 150 -8.90 -15.41 -13.12
N GLU A 151 -10.10 -15.77 -13.57
CA GLU A 151 -10.50 -15.63 -14.97
C GLU A 151 -10.48 -14.17 -15.43
N LEU A 152 -11.09 -13.27 -14.65
CA LEU A 152 -11.08 -11.83 -14.95
C LEU A 152 -9.67 -11.24 -14.94
N ALA A 153 -8.85 -11.62 -13.96
CA ALA A 153 -7.45 -11.19 -13.92
C ALA A 153 -6.66 -11.70 -15.14
N SER A 154 -6.87 -12.96 -15.55
CA SER A 154 -6.28 -13.50 -16.79
C SER A 154 -6.78 -12.82 -18.06
N ALA A 155 -7.99 -12.26 -18.04
CA ALA A 155 -8.54 -11.49 -19.14
C ALA A 155 -8.01 -10.05 -19.21
N GLY A 156 -7.18 -9.62 -18.25
CA GLY A 156 -6.60 -8.28 -18.20
C GLY A 156 -7.49 -7.23 -17.55
N ASP A 157 -8.48 -7.62 -16.74
CA ASP A 157 -9.22 -6.67 -15.92
C ASP A 157 -8.31 -6.10 -14.82
N LYS A 158 -7.98 -4.80 -14.93
CA LYS A 158 -7.09 -4.07 -14.01
C LYS A 158 -7.47 -4.29 -12.54
N TRP A 159 -8.75 -4.13 -12.19
CA TRP A 159 -9.18 -4.17 -10.80
C TRP A 159 -9.29 -5.60 -10.28
N ALA A 160 -9.60 -6.57 -11.14
CA ALA A 160 -9.46 -7.98 -10.81
C ALA A 160 -8.00 -8.35 -10.53
N MET A 161 -7.06 -7.89 -11.35
CA MET A 161 -5.63 -8.11 -11.14
C MET A 161 -5.13 -7.47 -9.85
N VAL A 162 -5.49 -6.21 -9.58
CA VAL A 162 -5.15 -5.48 -8.34
C VAL A 162 -5.70 -6.19 -7.10
N THR A 163 -6.93 -6.71 -7.18
CA THR A 163 -7.56 -7.50 -6.12
C THR A 163 -6.78 -8.81 -5.92
N LEU A 164 -6.57 -9.56 -7.00
CA LEU A 164 -5.90 -10.85 -6.95
C LEU A 164 -4.49 -10.79 -6.34
N VAL A 165 -3.68 -9.76 -6.62
CA VAL A 165 -2.33 -9.64 -6.03
C VAL A 165 -2.34 -9.40 -4.53
N GLN A 166 -3.43 -8.84 -3.98
CA GLN A 166 -3.60 -8.57 -2.55
C GLN A 166 -4.12 -9.78 -1.76
N GLU A 167 -4.78 -10.76 -2.41
CA GLU A 167 -5.33 -11.95 -1.77
C GLU A 167 -4.30 -12.70 -0.90
N ALA A 168 -4.61 -13.00 0.36
CA ALA A 168 -3.64 -13.64 1.26
C ALA A 168 -3.20 -15.05 0.80
N TYR A 169 -4.10 -15.78 0.12
CA TYR A 169 -3.89 -17.17 -0.29
C TYR A 169 -4.10 -17.33 -1.79
N GLY A 170 -3.26 -18.13 -2.43
CA GLY A 170 -3.41 -18.43 -3.85
C GLY A 170 -2.14 -19.01 -4.46
N ASP A 171 -2.19 -19.24 -5.76
CA ASP A 171 -1.04 -19.61 -6.57
C ASP A 171 -0.05 -18.44 -6.63
N LYS A 172 1.06 -18.56 -5.89
CA LYS A 172 2.07 -17.51 -5.76
C LYS A 172 2.73 -17.15 -7.08
N GLU A 173 2.96 -18.14 -7.94
CA GLU A 173 3.60 -17.95 -9.24
C GLU A 173 2.67 -17.18 -10.16
N PHE A 174 1.40 -17.61 -10.22
CA PHE A 174 0.40 -16.89 -10.99
C PHE A 174 0.25 -15.43 -10.54
N LYS A 175 0.18 -15.19 -9.23
CA LYS A 175 0.14 -13.83 -8.68
C LYS A 175 1.39 -13.01 -9.01
N TYR A 176 2.57 -13.63 -9.03
CA TYR A 176 3.81 -12.96 -9.42
C TYR A 176 3.77 -12.51 -10.88
N GLN A 177 3.26 -13.35 -11.78
CA GLN A 177 3.08 -12.98 -13.18
C GLN A 177 2.05 -11.85 -13.35
N ILE A 178 0.94 -11.88 -12.62
CA ILE A 178 -0.06 -10.81 -12.64
C ILE A 178 0.53 -9.49 -12.08
N ALA A 179 1.32 -9.54 -11.00
CA ALA A 179 2.01 -8.36 -10.49
C ALA A 179 3.00 -7.77 -11.50
N LYS A 180 3.72 -8.62 -12.24
CA LYS A 180 4.57 -8.17 -13.34
C LYS A 180 3.77 -7.55 -14.49
N GLN A 181 2.61 -8.10 -14.84
CA GLN A 181 1.73 -7.52 -15.85
C GLN A 181 1.21 -6.14 -15.42
N LEU A 182 0.74 -6.00 -14.18
CA LEU A 182 0.33 -4.72 -13.59
C LEU A 182 1.44 -3.67 -13.63
N LEU A 183 2.70 -4.08 -13.43
CA LEU A 183 3.86 -3.19 -13.57
C LEU A 183 3.98 -2.61 -14.98
N VAL A 184 3.81 -3.46 -16.00
CA VAL A 184 3.83 -3.08 -17.43
C VAL A 184 2.67 -2.13 -17.73
N GLU A 185 1.47 -2.45 -17.25
CA GLU A 185 0.26 -1.63 -17.47
C GLU A 185 0.27 -0.29 -16.73
N GLY A 186 1.20 -0.08 -15.78
CA GLY A 186 1.30 1.15 -14.99
C GLY A 186 0.49 1.13 -13.68
N ALA A 187 -0.41 0.16 -13.51
CA ALA A 187 -1.19 -0.13 -12.30
C ALA A 187 -0.32 -0.76 -11.19
N SER A 188 0.74 -0.05 -10.83
CA SER A 188 1.93 -0.59 -10.17
C SER A 188 1.90 -0.57 -8.64
N TYR A 189 0.93 0.09 -7.98
CA TYR A 189 0.96 0.30 -6.52
C TYR A 189 1.03 -1.01 -5.74
N TYR A 190 -0.03 -1.83 -5.77
CA TYR A 190 -0.05 -3.12 -5.07
C TYR A 190 0.81 -4.20 -5.75
N ALA A 191 1.13 -4.03 -7.04
CA ALA A 191 2.10 -4.89 -7.71
C ALA A 191 3.49 -4.75 -7.09
N LEU A 192 3.97 -3.52 -6.87
CA LEU A 192 5.25 -3.25 -6.24
C LEU A 192 5.29 -3.73 -4.79
N GLU A 193 4.21 -3.52 -4.01
CA GLU A 193 4.13 -4.07 -2.66
C GLU A 193 4.28 -5.60 -2.67
N TYR A 194 3.52 -6.27 -3.54
CA TYR A 194 3.55 -7.72 -3.64
C TYR A 194 4.94 -8.24 -4.05
N LEU A 195 5.53 -7.67 -5.11
CA LEU A 195 6.84 -8.08 -5.62
C LEU A 195 7.93 -7.91 -4.56
N VAL A 196 7.97 -6.75 -3.88
CA VAL A 196 8.92 -6.50 -2.79
C VAL A 196 8.73 -7.49 -1.63
N ILE A 197 7.49 -7.74 -1.20
CA ILE A 197 7.19 -8.70 -0.13
C ILE A 197 7.62 -10.12 -0.50
N GLN A 198 7.36 -10.56 -1.74
CA GLN A 198 7.74 -11.90 -2.19
C GLN A 198 9.25 -12.07 -2.17
N GLU A 199 10.00 -11.12 -2.73
CA GLU A 199 11.46 -11.18 -2.77
C GLU A 199 12.07 -11.15 -1.36
N LEU A 200 11.61 -10.26 -0.47
CA LEU A 200 12.09 -10.24 0.92
C LEU A 200 11.72 -11.53 1.70
N SER A 201 10.55 -12.11 1.41
CA SER A 201 10.13 -13.38 2.00
C SER A 201 10.96 -14.57 1.49
N ALA A 202 11.35 -14.54 0.20
CA ALA A 202 12.25 -15.51 -0.40
C ALA A 202 13.66 -15.38 0.21
N ALA A 203 14.20 -14.16 0.29
CA ALA A 203 15.49 -13.88 0.95
C ALA A 203 15.53 -14.45 2.37
N LYS A 204 14.49 -14.17 3.15
CA LYS A 204 14.31 -14.74 4.50
C LYS A 204 14.32 -16.27 4.48
N SER A 205 13.56 -16.88 3.58
CA SER A 205 13.40 -18.33 3.53
C SER A 205 14.69 -19.03 3.13
N SER A 206 15.42 -18.50 2.15
CA SER A 206 16.70 -19.05 1.69
C SER A 206 17.75 -18.96 2.79
N TYR A 207 17.88 -17.80 3.45
CA TYR A 207 18.80 -17.65 4.58
C TYR A 207 18.51 -18.64 5.73
N ARG A 208 17.25 -18.82 6.14
CA ARG A 208 16.90 -19.76 7.24
C ARG A 208 17.16 -21.22 6.90
N ARG A 209 16.99 -21.60 5.63
CA ARG A 209 17.05 -23.00 5.21
C ARG A 209 18.48 -23.49 5.06
N SER A 210 19.32 -22.72 4.38
CA SER A 210 20.65 -23.14 3.97
C SER A 210 21.78 -22.34 4.61
N GLY A 211 21.47 -21.19 5.23
CA GLY A 211 22.49 -20.19 5.55
C GLY A 211 23.14 -19.59 4.30
N ASP A 212 22.55 -19.80 3.10
CA ASP A 212 23.09 -19.29 1.85
C ASP A 212 22.88 -17.78 1.78
N THR A 213 23.99 -17.06 1.93
CA THR A 213 24.00 -15.61 1.88
C THR A 213 23.94 -15.06 0.46
N LYS A 214 24.32 -15.83 -0.55
CA LYS A 214 24.29 -15.38 -1.93
C LYS A 214 22.87 -15.34 -2.47
N GLU A 215 22.11 -16.42 -2.28
CA GLU A 215 20.71 -16.50 -2.72
C GLU A 215 19.85 -15.45 -1.99
N ALA A 216 20.06 -15.27 -0.68
CA ALA A 216 19.35 -14.24 0.07
C ALA A 216 19.67 -12.83 -0.42
N THR A 217 20.95 -12.54 -0.71
CA THR A 217 21.39 -11.26 -1.30
C THR A 217 20.74 -11.00 -2.65
N ASP A 218 20.65 -12.03 -3.49
CA ASP A 218 20.03 -11.93 -4.82
C ASP A 218 18.58 -11.44 -4.76
N HIS A 219 17.79 -12.03 -3.87
CA HIS A 219 16.41 -11.61 -3.61
C HIS A 219 16.32 -10.19 -3.03
N ILE A 220 17.25 -9.77 -2.17
CA ILE A 220 17.26 -8.40 -1.63
C ILE A 220 17.54 -7.39 -2.74
N ILE A 221 18.47 -7.69 -3.65
CA ILE A 221 18.74 -6.86 -4.83
C ILE A 221 17.49 -6.76 -5.70
N SER A 222 16.74 -7.86 -5.92
CA SER A 222 15.47 -7.82 -6.64
C SER A 222 14.42 -6.95 -5.94
N ALA A 223 14.28 -7.06 -4.61
CA ALA A 223 13.36 -6.22 -3.84
C ALA A 223 13.70 -4.72 -3.98
N LEU A 224 14.99 -4.37 -3.87
CA LEU A 224 15.48 -3.01 -4.08
C LEU A 224 15.22 -2.53 -5.51
N THR A 225 15.41 -3.41 -6.50
CA THR A 225 15.15 -3.10 -7.91
C THR A 225 13.71 -2.65 -8.13
N TYR A 226 12.73 -3.37 -7.55
CA TYR A 226 11.33 -2.97 -7.61
C TYR A 226 11.06 -1.67 -6.84
N ALA A 227 11.67 -1.47 -5.67
CA ALA A 227 11.54 -0.24 -4.91
C ALA A 227 12.04 0.99 -5.69
N PHE A 228 13.22 0.89 -6.32
CA PHE A 228 13.77 1.96 -7.17
C PHE A 228 12.94 2.19 -8.43
N TRP A 229 12.42 1.13 -9.06
CA TRP A 229 11.48 1.28 -10.17
C TRP A 229 10.27 2.13 -9.76
N GLY A 230 9.70 1.88 -8.57
CA GLY A 230 8.61 2.70 -8.03
C GLY A 230 9.00 4.17 -7.86
N VAL A 231 10.16 4.44 -7.24
CA VAL A 231 10.68 5.80 -7.04
C VAL A 231 10.84 6.55 -8.37
N GLU A 232 11.38 5.89 -9.39
CA GLU A 232 11.58 6.44 -10.72
C GLU A 232 10.29 6.57 -11.56
N ASN A 233 9.19 6.02 -11.07
CA ASN A 233 7.87 6.13 -11.68
C ASN A 233 6.85 6.80 -10.72
N TYR A 234 7.32 7.60 -9.76
CA TYR A 234 6.50 8.38 -8.82
C TYR A 234 5.48 7.51 -8.07
N ASN A 235 5.89 6.31 -7.69
CA ASN A 235 5.12 5.35 -6.91
C ASN A 235 5.86 5.01 -5.60
N ILE A 236 5.26 5.36 -4.46
CA ILE A 236 5.89 5.18 -3.15
C ILE A 236 5.74 3.76 -2.57
N ALA A 237 4.87 2.93 -3.15
CA ALA A 237 4.45 1.66 -2.54
C ALA A 237 5.63 0.69 -2.32
N GLY A 238 6.48 0.53 -3.34
CA GLY A 238 7.66 -0.33 -3.27
C GLY A 238 8.67 0.12 -2.21
N LEU A 239 8.98 1.42 -2.14
CA LEU A 239 9.88 1.99 -1.14
C LEU A 239 9.31 1.84 0.28
N SER A 240 8.04 2.20 0.47
CA SER A 240 7.35 2.08 1.77
C SER A 240 7.37 0.64 2.27
N THR A 241 7.07 -0.31 1.38
CA THR A 241 7.08 -1.73 1.68
C THR A 241 8.48 -2.22 2.02
N TYR A 242 9.49 -1.85 1.24
CA TYR A 242 10.87 -2.26 1.51
C TYR A 242 11.33 -1.76 2.88
N LEU A 243 11.14 -0.48 3.19
CA LEU A 243 11.52 0.10 4.49
C LEU A 243 10.73 -0.53 5.65
N GLY A 244 9.42 -0.71 5.50
CA GLY A 244 8.56 -1.28 6.55
C GLY A 244 8.80 -2.76 6.83
N VAL A 245 9.15 -3.56 5.80
CA VAL A 245 9.45 -4.99 5.97
C VAL A 245 10.88 -5.20 6.45
N SER A 246 11.86 -4.52 5.84
CA SER A 246 13.28 -4.67 6.18
C SER A 246 13.65 -4.10 7.56
N SER A 247 12.80 -3.24 8.15
CA SER A 247 13.01 -2.70 9.50
C SER A 247 12.56 -3.63 10.62
N ARG A 248 11.95 -4.77 10.29
CA ARG A 248 11.59 -5.78 11.29
C ARG A 248 12.84 -6.53 11.74
N GLY A 249 13.02 -6.73 13.06
CA GLY A 249 14.27 -7.26 13.64
C GLY A 249 14.78 -8.62 13.14
N TYR A 250 13.98 -9.35 12.36
CA TYR A 250 14.45 -10.52 11.62
C TYR A 250 15.50 -10.17 10.53
N PHE A 251 15.45 -8.95 10.02
CA PHE A 251 16.22 -8.46 8.89
C PHE A 251 17.39 -7.54 9.30
N ASP A 252 17.50 -7.24 10.59
CA ASP A 252 18.56 -6.39 11.13
C ASP A 252 19.95 -7.01 10.90
N GLY A 253 20.91 -6.16 10.53
CA GLY A 253 22.34 -6.50 10.41
C GLY A 253 22.76 -7.28 9.16
N TYR A 254 21.84 -7.97 8.46
CA TYR A 254 22.20 -8.78 7.27
C TYR A 254 21.60 -8.26 5.96
N ILE A 255 20.44 -7.62 5.99
CA ILE A 255 19.76 -7.12 4.78
C ILE A 255 19.57 -5.60 4.79
N GLY A 256 20.21 -4.92 5.74
CA GLY A 256 20.22 -3.47 5.79
C GLY A 256 20.86 -2.89 4.53
N PRO A 257 20.40 -1.71 4.07
CA PRO A 257 20.97 -1.03 2.90
C PRO A 257 22.51 -0.98 2.92
N ASP A 258 23.12 -0.77 4.08
CA ASP A 258 24.57 -0.64 4.30
C ASP A 258 25.35 -1.88 3.84
N VAL A 259 24.82 -3.07 4.17
CA VAL A 259 25.43 -4.35 3.80
C VAL A 259 25.34 -4.58 2.31
N VAL A 260 24.22 -4.18 1.71
CA VAL A 260 23.96 -4.35 0.27
C VAL A 260 24.76 -3.34 -0.55
N LEU A 261 24.86 -2.08 -0.10
CA LEU A 261 25.65 -1.02 -0.72
C LEU A 261 27.12 -1.42 -0.87
N ALA A 262 27.71 -1.98 0.20
CA ALA A 262 29.12 -2.34 0.23
C ALA A 262 29.51 -3.39 -0.83
N HIS A 263 28.55 -4.17 -1.34
CA HIS A 263 28.85 -5.36 -2.15
C HIS A 263 28.06 -5.49 -3.44
N SER A 264 26.98 -4.71 -3.64
CA SER A 264 25.99 -5.01 -4.69
C SER A 264 25.28 -3.80 -5.29
N SER A 265 25.76 -2.58 -5.04
CA SER A 265 25.17 -1.36 -5.62
C SER A 265 25.11 -1.39 -7.16
N GLU A 266 26.20 -1.77 -7.81
CA GLU A 266 26.25 -1.92 -9.28
C GLU A 266 25.32 -3.02 -9.81
N LEU A 267 25.10 -4.09 -9.04
CA LEU A 267 24.15 -5.14 -9.41
C LEU A 267 22.70 -4.64 -9.33
N VAL A 268 22.37 -3.81 -8.33
CA VAL A 268 21.05 -3.16 -8.25
C VAL A 268 20.84 -2.26 -9.47
N LYS A 269 21.83 -1.44 -9.84
CA LYS A 269 21.76 -0.61 -11.07
C LYS A 269 21.54 -1.45 -12.31
N GLN A 270 22.30 -2.54 -12.46
CA GLN A 270 22.17 -3.44 -13.61
C GLN A 270 20.78 -4.07 -13.69
N ARG A 271 20.25 -4.57 -12.57
CA ARG A 271 18.89 -5.16 -12.53
C ARG A 271 17.80 -4.15 -12.78
N TYR A 272 17.97 -2.94 -12.26
CA TYR A 272 17.07 -1.83 -12.57
C TYR A 272 17.02 -1.55 -14.07
N ASN A 273 18.17 -1.44 -14.73
CA ASN A 273 18.22 -1.20 -16.17
C ASN A 273 17.59 -2.35 -16.97
N GLN A 274 17.79 -3.60 -16.55
CA GLN A 274 17.14 -4.77 -17.15
C GLN A 274 15.62 -4.73 -16.96
N LEU A 275 15.14 -4.43 -15.76
CA LEU A 275 13.72 -4.31 -15.46
C LEU A 275 13.09 -3.17 -16.28
N SER A 276 13.71 -2.00 -16.30
CA SER A 276 13.24 -0.84 -17.07
C SER A 276 13.16 -1.18 -18.56
N THR A 277 14.19 -1.80 -19.13
CA THR A 277 14.21 -2.19 -20.55
C THR A 277 13.12 -3.22 -20.85
N TRP A 278 12.93 -4.20 -19.97
CA TRP A 278 11.88 -5.20 -20.14
C TRP A 278 10.49 -4.55 -20.08
N VAL A 279 10.21 -3.68 -19.09
CA VAL A 279 8.91 -3.00 -18.98
C VAL A 279 8.61 -2.17 -20.23
N GLU A 280 9.57 -1.36 -20.69
CA GLU A 280 9.37 -0.52 -21.89
C GLU A 280 9.19 -1.37 -23.15
N SER A 281 9.93 -2.48 -23.29
CA SER A 281 9.74 -3.42 -24.40
C SER A 281 8.36 -4.06 -24.39
N GLU A 282 7.85 -4.48 -23.23
CA GLU A 282 6.51 -5.07 -23.13
C GLU A 282 5.41 -4.03 -23.42
N ARG A 283 5.60 -2.79 -22.94
CA ARG A 283 4.69 -1.67 -23.25
C ARG A 283 4.63 -1.41 -24.75
N GLU A 284 5.78 -1.39 -25.43
CA GLU A 284 5.85 -1.21 -26.89
C GLU A 284 5.10 -2.33 -27.62
N ILE A 285 5.31 -3.59 -27.23
CA ILE A 285 4.63 -4.77 -27.82
C ILE A 285 3.10 -4.67 -27.64
N LEU A 286 2.65 -4.23 -26.47
CA LEU A 286 1.23 -4.11 -26.13
C LEU A 286 0.60 -2.79 -26.60
N GLY A 287 1.37 -1.86 -27.16
CA GLY A 287 0.90 -0.53 -27.55
C GLY A 287 0.47 0.35 -26.37
N ILE A 288 1.03 0.12 -25.18
CA ILE A 288 0.72 0.85 -23.95
C ILE A 288 1.59 2.09 -23.89
N THR A 289 0.96 3.26 -23.75
CA THR A 289 1.66 4.53 -23.47
C THR A 289 1.59 4.84 -21.99
N ALA A 290 2.74 4.95 -21.33
CA ALA A 290 2.79 5.29 -19.92
C ALA A 290 2.26 6.72 -19.66
N SER A 291 1.30 6.85 -18.75
CA SER A 291 0.83 8.16 -18.29
C SER A 291 1.93 8.88 -17.53
N GLN A 292 2.06 10.18 -17.77
CA GLN A 292 2.97 11.04 -17.03
C GLN A 292 2.27 11.59 -15.79
N PRO A 293 2.95 11.65 -14.63
CA PRO A 293 2.34 12.17 -13.42
C PRO A 293 2.07 13.67 -13.55
N SER A 294 0.96 14.08 -12.96
CA SER A 294 0.58 15.48 -12.80
C SER A 294 1.47 16.19 -11.76
N LYS A 295 1.46 17.52 -11.73
CA LYS A 295 2.22 18.29 -10.73
C LYS A 295 1.79 17.96 -9.30
N GLY A 296 0.47 17.81 -9.08
CA GLY A 296 -0.09 17.36 -7.81
C GLY A 296 0.48 16.01 -7.37
N ALA A 297 0.52 15.03 -8.28
CA ALA A 297 1.08 13.72 -8.02
C ALA A 297 2.59 13.75 -7.71
N ILE A 298 3.38 14.54 -8.47
CA ILE A 298 4.83 14.70 -8.24
C ILE A 298 5.10 15.26 -6.84
N ASN A 299 4.37 16.32 -6.45
CA ASN A 299 4.55 16.95 -5.16
C ASN A 299 4.07 16.07 -4.00
N ASN A 300 2.98 15.33 -4.20
CA ASN A 300 2.51 14.33 -3.23
C ASN A 300 3.52 13.18 -3.06
N PHE A 301 4.13 12.71 -4.15
CA PHE A 301 5.21 11.73 -4.07
C PHE A 301 6.40 12.27 -3.26
N ALA A 302 6.83 13.52 -3.51
CA ALA A 302 7.92 14.16 -2.78
C ALA A 302 7.61 14.29 -1.27
N LEU A 303 6.38 14.66 -0.89
CA LEU A 303 5.92 14.66 0.50
C LEU A 303 6.08 13.27 1.13
N ASN A 304 5.62 12.24 0.44
CA ASN A 304 5.68 10.88 0.95
C ASN A 304 7.14 10.39 1.11
N VAL A 305 8.04 10.73 0.19
CA VAL A 305 9.48 10.47 0.33
C VAL A 305 10.04 11.17 1.57
N ALA A 306 9.71 12.45 1.79
CA ALA A 306 10.16 13.19 2.97
C ALA A 306 9.66 12.55 4.28
N ILE A 307 8.40 12.11 4.33
CA ILE A 307 7.87 11.38 5.49
C ILE A 307 8.69 10.10 5.75
N ARG A 308 9.00 9.32 4.70
CA ARG A 308 9.83 8.09 4.85
C ARG A 308 11.25 8.41 5.29
N ARG A 309 11.84 9.51 4.79
CA ARG A 309 13.16 9.99 5.23
C ARG A 309 13.14 10.42 6.69
N ASN A 310 12.08 11.07 7.15
CA ASN A 310 11.93 11.41 8.57
C ASN A 310 11.79 10.17 9.46
N MET A 311 11.06 9.15 9.01
CA MET A 311 10.87 7.89 9.74
C MET A 311 12.11 6.97 9.72
N HIS A 312 12.88 6.99 8.63
CA HIS A 312 14.01 6.10 8.39
C HIS A 312 15.23 6.84 7.79
N PRO A 313 15.80 7.84 8.49
CA PRO A 313 16.76 8.79 7.90
C PRO A 313 18.00 8.12 7.33
N GLU A 314 18.69 7.30 8.13
CA GLU A 314 19.92 6.61 7.71
C GLU A 314 19.66 5.66 6.54
N ARG A 315 18.55 4.92 6.56
CA ARG A 315 18.23 3.98 5.49
C ARG A 315 17.90 4.67 4.18
N VAL A 316 17.13 5.76 4.21
CA VAL A 316 16.80 6.51 2.99
C VAL A 316 18.04 7.19 2.42
N GLU A 317 18.92 7.73 3.27
CA GLU A 317 20.21 8.29 2.84
C GLU A 317 21.08 7.25 2.14
N HIS A 318 21.22 6.06 2.75
CA HIS A 318 21.94 4.95 2.12
C HIS A 318 21.28 4.50 0.81
N LEU A 319 19.94 4.50 0.71
CA LEU A 319 19.26 4.20 -0.55
C LEU A 319 19.60 5.23 -1.64
N SER A 320 19.74 6.52 -1.34
CA SER A 320 20.20 7.51 -2.33
C SER A 320 21.63 7.25 -2.83
N GLU A 321 22.51 6.69 -2.00
CA GLU A 321 23.88 6.36 -2.40
C GLU A 321 23.98 5.29 -3.50
N PHE A 322 22.93 4.49 -3.70
CA PHE A 322 22.89 3.54 -4.82
C PHE A 322 22.98 4.24 -6.17
N ASN A 323 22.59 5.52 -6.28
CA ASN A 323 22.65 6.30 -7.52
C ASN A 323 22.09 5.51 -8.72
N VAL A 324 20.91 4.91 -8.54
CA VAL A 324 20.32 4.00 -9.54
C VAL A 324 19.99 4.74 -10.85
N THR A 325 19.59 6.00 -10.73
CA THR A 325 19.38 6.91 -11.86
C THR A 325 20.02 8.26 -11.56
N GLU A 326 20.07 9.13 -12.57
CA GLU A 326 20.53 10.51 -12.45
C GLU A 326 19.50 11.43 -11.74
N ASN A 327 18.27 10.98 -11.54
CA ASN A 327 17.18 11.83 -11.03
C ASN A 327 17.20 12.04 -9.51
N ASP A 328 18.00 11.23 -8.77
CA ASP A 328 18.10 11.17 -7.29
C ASP A 328 16.86 11.70 -6.55
N ARG A 329 15.73 11.03 -6.77
CA ARG A 329 14.42 11.46 -6.26
C ARG A 329 14.25 11.22 -4.76
N LEU A 330 15.19 10.50 -4.14
CA LEU A 330 15.20 10.22 -2.71
C LEU A 330 15.82 11.36 -1.90
N SER A 331 16.84 12.03 -2.44
CA SER A 331 17.61 13.01 -1.67
C SER A 331 17.48 14.45 -2.21
N SER A 332 17.38 14.63 -3.53
CA SER A 332 17.73 15.90 -4.19
C SER A 332 16.55 16.73 -4.69
N THR A 333 15.31 16.31 -4.45
CA THR A 333 14.16 17.12 -4.88
C THR A 333 13.96 18.32 -3.94
N PRO A 334 13.72 19.54 -4.47
CA PRO A 334 13.48 20.73 -3.64
C PRO A 334 12.35 20.52 -2.63
N CYS A 335 11.28 19.83 -3.04
CA CYS A 335 10.15 19.56 -2.16
C CYS A 335 10.48 18.57 -1.05
N VAL A 336 11.29 17.52 -1.29
CA VAL A 336 11.73 16.63 -0.20
C VAL A 336 12.51 17.44 0.85
N SER A 337 13.41 18.32 0.42
CA SER A 337 14.19 19.15 1.34
C SER A 337 13.32 20.14 2.12
N GLU A 338 12.38 20.81 1.46
CA GLU A 338 11.46 21.75 2.11
C GLU A 338 10.58 21.05 3.16
N PHE A 339 10.06 19.87 2.83
CA PHE A 339 9.28 19.08 3.78
C PHE A 339 10.09 18.62 4.97
N MET A 340 11.33 18.17 4.78
CA MET A 340 12.22 17.78 5.88
C MET A 340 12.49 18.94 6.85
N VAL A 341 12.69 20.16 6.33
CA VAL A 341 12.82 21.36 7.18
C VAL A 341 11.53 21.60 7.97
N SER A 342 10.36 21.48 7.32
CA SER A 342 9.08 21.70 8.00
C SER A 342 8.79 20.69 9.11
N LEU A 343 9.18 19.42 8.92
CA LEU A 343 9.01 18.35 9.92
C LEU A 343 9.95 18.49 11.13
N SER A 344 11.05 19.23 10.99
CA SER A 344 12.01 19.47 12.09
C SER A 344 11.62 20.64 13.01
N GLN A 345 10.60 21.41 12.65
CA GLN A 345 10.16 22.62 13.36
C GLN A 345 8.91 22.40 14.23
N ASP A 346 8.25 21.25 14.10
CA ASP A 346 7.06 20.82 14.86
C ASP A 346 7.45 19.86 16.01
#